data_AF-A0A961EV17-F1
#
_entry.id   AF-A0A961EV17-F1
#
_cell.length_a   1.000
_cell.length_b   1.000
_cell.length_c   1.000
_cell.angle_alpha   90.00
_cell.angle_beta   90.00
_cell.angle_gamma   90.00
#
_symmetry.space_group_name_H-M   'P 1'
#
loop_
_entity.id
_entity.type
_entity.pdbx_description
1 polymer ?
#
loop_
_entity_poly.entity_id
_entity_poly.type
_entity_poly.pdbx_seq_one_letter_code
_entity_poly.pdbx_strand_id
1 'polypeptide(L)'
;MLFNSAIFVLLFIAVYSVYWFLPIRGKHYLIIVASLLFYSWYSVPFLILFLALIIVNYLVSLALLKKKSALLLSLTVGLDLAVLGFFKYFYLLAHTIGWALGIPYMEHLRANWEADYDIVIILP
;
A
#
# COMPACT_ATOMS: atom_id res chain seq x y z
N MET A 1 7.12 5.81 8.04
CA MET A 1 8.40 5.67 8.78
C MET A 1 9.07 4.43 8.24
N LEU A 2 10.40 4.42 8.12
CA LEU A 2 11.12 3.24 7.61
C LEU A 2 11.37 2.24 8.74
N PHE A 3 11.38 0.95 8.43
CA PHE A 3 11.66 -0.13 9.40
C PHE A 3 13.06 -0.01 10.03
N ASN A 4 14.03 0.57 9.31
CA ASN A 4 15.39 0.79 9.80
C ASN A 4 15.59 2.16 10.46
N SER A 5 14.51 2.92 10.72
CA SER A 5 14.61 4.25 11.34
C SER A 5 14.63 4.19 12.87
N ALA A 6 15.35 5.13 13.50
CA ALA A 6 15.37 5.25 14.97
C ALA A 6 13.96 5.49 15.56
N ILE A 7 13.11 6.25 14.85
CA ILE A 7 11.72 6.51 15.24
C ILE A 7 10.92 5.20 15.32
N PHE A 8 11.13 4.27 14.37
CA PHE A 8 10.48 2.96 14.41
C PHE A 8 10.93 2.15 15.64
N VAL A 9 12.22 2.14 15.95
CA VAL A 9 12.75 1.41 17.12
C VAL A 9 12.14 1.94 18.42
N LEU A 10 12.04 3.26 18.57
CA LEU A 10 11.39 3.88 19.73
C LEU A 10 9.91 3.50 19.85
N LEU A 11 9.16 3.58 18.75
CA LEU A 11 7.76 3.15 18.70
C LEU A 11 7.62 1.66 19.04
N PHE A 12 8.49 0.82 18.50
CA PHE A 12 8.49 -0.61 18.75
C PHE A 12 8.73 -0.92 20.23
N ILE A 13 9.75 -0.32 20.86
CA ILE A 13 10.05 -0.51 22.29
C ILE A 13 8.87 -0.04 23.14
N ALA A 14 8.26 1.11 22.82
CA ALA A 14 7.10 1.62 23.53
C ALA A 14 5.90 0.66 23.44
N VAL A 15 5.54 0.24 22.23
CA VAL A 15 4.43 -0.71 21.98
C VAL A 15 4.71 -2.05 22.65
N TYR A 16 5.93 -2.56 22.54
CA TYR A 16 6.35 -3.81 23.17
C TYR A 16 6.26 -3.74 24.70
N SER A 17 6.66 -2.61 25.29
CA SER A 17 6.55 -2.41 26.73
C SER A 17 5.09 -2.43 27.18
N VAL A 18 4.21 -1.67 26.51
CA VAL A 18 2.77 -1.63 26.82
C VAL A 18 2.10 -2.99 26.60
N TYR A 19 2.53 -3.75 25.60
CA TYR A 19 1.98 -5.06 25.26
C TYR A 19 1.99 -6.03 26.45
N TRP A 20 3.05 -6.02 27.26
CA TRP A 20 3.17 -6.92 28.41
C TRP A 20 2.24 -6.59 29.58
N PHE A 21 1.77 -5.34 29.68
CA PHE A 21 0.86 -4.91 30.75
C PHE A 21 -0.63 -5.07 30.40
N LEU A 22 -0.97 -5.42 29.15
CA LEU A 22 -2.36 -5.53 28.71
C LEU A 22 -2.94 -6.95 28.83
N PRO A 23 -4.24 -7.10 29.09
CA PRO A 23 -4.94 -8.37 28.96
C PRO A 23 -5.02 -8.80 27.49
N ILE A 24 -5.29 -10.08 27.24
CA ILE A 24 -5.31 -10.69 25.89
C ILE A 24 -6.13 -9.87 24.88
N ARG A 25 -7.29 -9.34 25.26
CA ARG A 25 -8.10 -8.50 24.36
C ARG A 25 -7.40 -7.18 24.01
N GLY A 26 -6.80 -6.51 24.99
CA GLY A 26 -6.07 -5.26 24.80
C GLY A 26 -4.85 -5.42 23.89
N LYS A 27 -4.17 -6.57 23.96
CA LYS A 27 -3.02 -6.89 23.10
C LYS A 27 -3.35 -6.86 21.61
N HIS A 28 -4.50 -7.40 21.21
CA HIS A 28 -4.93 -7.39 19.81
C HIS A 28 -5.17 -5.97 19.30
N TYR A 29 -5.91 -5.16 20.07
CA TYR A 29 -6.16 -3.77 19.70
C TYR A 29 -4.86 -2.95 19.63
N LEU A 30 -3.95 -3.13 20.59
CA LEU A 30 -2.65 -2.45 20.58
C LEU A 30 -1.87 -2.75 19.29
N ILE A 31 -1.77 -4.04 18.91
CA ILE A 31 -1.03 -4.44 17.70
C ILE A 31 -1.69 -3.85 16.45
N ILE A 32 -3.03 -3.90 16.35
CA ILE A 32 -3.76 -3.35 15.19
C ILE A 32 -3.51 -1.85 15.09
N VAL A 33 -3.70 -1.10 16.17
CA VAL A 33 -3.52 0.36 16.17
C VAL A 33 -2.07 0.73 15.88
N ALA A 34 -1.10 0.04 16.50
CA ALA A 34 0.31 0.29 16.23
C ALA A 34 0.68 0.01 14.77
N SER A 35 0.14 -1.06 14.18
CA SER A 35 0.36 -1.41 12.77
C SER A 35 -0.24 -0.37 11.83
N LEU A 36 -1.46 0.11 12.12
CA LEU A 36 -2.11 1.15 11.34
C LEU A 36 -1.36 2.48 11.43
N LEU A 37 -0.92 2.89 12.62
CA LEU A 37 -0.09 4.09 12.81
C LEU A 37 1.25 3.97 12.08
N PHE A 38 1.87 2.80 12.12
CA PHE A 38 3.09 2.52 11.37
C PHE A 38 2.89 2.72 9.87
N TYR A 39 1.83 2.14 9.33
CA TYR A 39 1.52 2.20 7.91
C TYR A 39 1.07 3.60 7.45
N SER A 40 0.24 4.28 8.24
CA SER A 40 -0.27 5.62 7.93
C SER A 40 0.82 6.69 7.88
N TRP A 41 1.93 6.48 8.58
CA TRP A 41 3.04 7.45 8.62
C TRP A 41 3.62 7.72 7.25
N TYR A 42 3.61 6.73 6.34
CA TYR A 42 4.09 6.96 4.98
C TYR A 42 3.09 7.79 4.17
N SER A 43 1.83 7.33 4.07
CA SER A 43 0.75 8.12 3.50
C SER A 43 -0.61 7.50 3.86
N VAL A 44 -1.53 8.36 4.30
CA VAL A 44 -2.89 7.97 4.68
C VAL A 44 -3.71 7.44 3.48
N PRO A 45 -3.65 8.05 2.27
CA PRO A 45 -4.29 7.47 1.10
C PRO A 45 -3.90 6.02 0.80
N PHE A 46 -2.61 5.68 0.92
CA PHE A 46 -2.16 4.29 0.70
C PHE A 46 -2.64 3.34 1.78
N LEU A 47 -2.80 3.81 3.03
CA LEU A 47 -3.45 3.02 4.07
C LEU A 47 -4.89 2.69 3.71
N ILE A 48 -5.65 3.66 3.21
CA ILE A 48 -7.06 3.45 2.81
C ILE A 48 -7.14 2.42 1.69
N LEU A 49 -6.27 2.54 0.68
CA LEU A 49 -6.17 1.56 -0.41
C LEU A 49 -5.84 0.16 0.12
N PHE A 50 -4.84 0.05 1.01
CA PHE A 50 -4.43 -1.22 1.61
C PHE A 50 -5.57 -1.87 2.41
N LEU A 51 -6.30 -1.08 3.22
CA LEU A 51 -7.48 -1.56 3.94
C LEU A 51 -8.59 -2.02 2.98
N ALA A 52 -8.83 -1.29 1.89
CA ALA A 52 -9.80 -1.70 0.89
C ALA A 52 -9.42 -3.05 0.25
N LEU A 53 -8.14 -3.26 -0.09
CA LEU A 53 -7.65 -4.55 -0.58
C LEU A 53 -7.83 -5.67 0.45
N ILE A 54 -7.55 -5.42 1.73
CA ILE A 54 -7.80 -6.40 2.80
C ILE A 54 -9.28 -6.78 2.85
N ILE A 55 -10.18 -5.79 2.80
CA ILE A 55 -11.63 -6.03 2.87
C ILE A 55 -12.10 -6.84 1.66
N VAL A 56 -11.69 -6.46 0.45
CA VAL A 56 -12.05 -7.17 -0.78
C VAL A 56 -11.55 -8.62 -0.72
N ASN A 57 -10.28 -8.83 -0.38
CA ASN A 57 -9.68 -10.16 -0.25
C ASN A 57 -10.38 -11.01 0.80
N TYR A 58 -10.72 -10.41 1.95
CA TYR A 58 -11.46 -11.10 3.01
C TYR A 58 -12.86 -11.54 2.53
N LEU A 59 -13.63 -10.64 1.93
CA LEU A 59 -14.97 -10.95 1.41
C LEU A 59 -14.93 -12.04 0.31
N VAL A 60 -13.96 -11.95 -0.58
CA VAL A 60 -13.69 -12.96 -1.61
C VAL A 60 -13.36 -14.31 -0.97
N SER A 61 -12.48 -14.32 0.04
CA SER A 61 -12.10 -15.56 0.72
C SER A 61 -13.32 -16.26 1.36
N LEU A 62 -14.24 -15.50 1.96
CA LEU A 62 -15.49 -16.03 2.50
C LEU A 62 -16.38 -16.63 1.41
N ALA A 63 -16.45 -16.00 0.22
CA ALA A 63 -17.18 -16.55 -0.92
C ALA A 63 -16.55 -17.86 -1.43
N LEU A 64 -15.21 -17.91 -1.51
CA LEU A 64 -14.45 -19.08 -1.94
C LEU A 64 -14.55 -20.26 -0.98
N LEU A 65 -14.72 -20.00 0.32
CA LEU A 65 -14.99 -21.04 1.32
C LEU A 65 -16.33 -21.75 1.07
N LYS A 66 -17.35 -21.02 0.56
CA LYS A 66 -18.66 -21.59 0.23
C LYS A 66 -18.66 -22.33 -1.11
N LYS A 67 -18.01 -21.74 -2.13
CA LYS A 67 -17.90 -22.32 -3.47
C LYS A 67 -16.54 -22.01 -4.06
N LYS A 68 -15.74 -23.06 -4.24
CA LYS A 68 -14.44 -22.93 -4.92
C LYS A 68 -14.66 -22.48 -6.36
N SER A 69 -13.99 -21.39 -6.74
CA SER A 69 -14.04 -20.83 -8.10
C SER A 69 -12.66 -20.33 -8.49
N ALA A 70 -12.05 -20.99 -9.47
CA ALA A 70 -10.74 -20.59 -10.00
C ALA A 70 -10.80 -19.21 -10.66
N LEU A 71 -11.91 -18.88 -11.33
CA LEU A 71 -12.12 -17.58 -11.97
C LEU A 71 -12.20 -16.44 -10.95
N LEU A 72 -12.91 -16.65 -9.84
CA LEU A 72 -13.04 -15.63 -8.81
C LEU A 72 -11.68 -15.39 -8.14
N LEU A 73 -10.96 -16.46 -7.81
CA LEU A 73 -9.60 -16.37 -7.29
C LEU A 73 -8.64 -15.66 -8.26
N SER A 74 -8.66 -16.02 -9.55
CA SER A 74 -7.77 -15.42 -10.55
C SER A 74 -8.07 -13.95 -10.78
N LEU A 75 -9.34 -13.54 -10.74
CA LEU A 75 -9.73 -12.13 -10.81
C LEU A 75 -9.23 -11.34 -9.60
N THR A 76 -9.35 -11.88 -8.39
CA THR A 76 -8.88 -11.19 -7.18
C THR A 76 -7.37 -11.06 -7.13
N VAL A 77 -6.64 -12.13 -7.45
CA VAL A 77 -5.18 -12.08 -7.59
C VAL A 77 -4.78 -11.12 -8.72
N GLY A 78 -5.50 -11.14 -9.84
CA GLY A 78 -5.29 -10.21 -10.94
C GLY A 78 -5.47 -8.75 -10.53
N LEU A 79 -6.47 -8.45 -9.70
CA LEU A 79 -6.70 -7.13 -9.13
C LEU A 79 -5.54 -6.70 -8.22
N ASP A 80 -5.11 -7.56 -7.29
CA ASP A 80 -3.99 -7.25 -6.39
C ASP A 80 -2.70 -6.98 -7.17
N LEU A 81 -2.42 -7.81 -8.19
CA LEU A 81 -1.27 -7.63 -9.08
C LEU A 81 -1.39 -6.37 -9.96
N ALA A 82 -2.59 -6.03 -10.43
CA ALA A 82 -2.81 -4.83 -11.21
C ALA A 82 -2.57 -3.57 -10.36
N VAL A 83 -3.06 -3.55 -9.12
CA VAL A 83 -2.80 -2.45 -8.18
C VAL A 83 -1.31 -2.36 -7.88
N LEU A 84 -0.65 -3.46 -7.54
CA LEU A 84 0.78 -3.48 -7.29
C LEU A 84 1.59 -3.01 -8.51
N GLY A 85 1.24 -3.52 -9.70
CA GLY A 85 1.91 -3.19 -10.95
C GLY A 85 1.75 -1.72 -11.32
N PHE A 86 0.55 -1.16 -11.15
CA PHE A 86 0.29 0.26 -11.34
C PHE A 86 1.18 1.09 -10.42
N PHE A 87 1.08 0.90 -9.10
CA PHE A 87 1.82 1.74 -8.16
C PHE A 87 3.34 1.59 -8.26
N LYS A 88 3.84 0.40 -8.63
CA LYS A 88 5.28 0.15 -8.75
C LYS A 88 5.89 0.59 -10.08
N TYR A 89 5.15 0.49 -11.19
CA TYR A 89 5.73 0.64 -12.53
C TYR A 89 5.11 1.77 -13.35
N PHE A 90 4.17 2.55 -12.81
CA PHE A 90 3.51 3.64 -13.55
C PHE A 90 4.52 4.57 -14.25
N TYR A 91 5.49 5.11 -13.51
CA TYR A 91 6.48 6.03 -14.07
C TYR A 91 7.45 5.35 -15.05
N LEU A 92 7.81 4.09 -14.79
CA LEU A 92 8.66 3.32 -15.70
C LEU A 92 7.95 3.09 -17.05
N LEU A 93 6.66 2.74 -17.01
CA LEU A 93 5.85 2.53 -18.20
C LEU A 93 5.66 3.83 -18.98
N ALA A 94 5.33 4.93 -18.29
CA ALA A 94 5.22 6.25 -18.91
C ALA A 94 6.53 6.66 -19.59
N HIS A 95 7.66 6.49 -18.91
CA HIS A 95 8.97 6.77 -19.47
C HIS A 95 9.27 5.93 -20.71
N THR A 96 9.05 4.62 -20.65
CA THR A 96 9.34 3.70 -21.75
C THR A 96 8.48 4.01 -22.98
N ILE A 97 7.20 4.33 -22.77
CA ILE A 97 6.27 4.72 -23.85
C ILE A 97 6.67 6.07 -24.44
N GLY A 98 7.01 7.04 -23.59
CA GLY A 98 7.49 8.37 -24.01
C GLY A 98 8.73 8.26 -24.88
N TRP A 99 9.73 7.49 -24.44
CA TRP A 99 10.93 7.22 -25.21
C TRP A 99 10.61 6.51 -26.54
N ALA A 100 9.79 5.46 -26.52
CA ALA A 100 9.46 4.67 -27.71
C ALA A 100 8.67 5.45 -28.78
N LEU A 101 7.79 6.36 -28.35
CA LEU A 101 6.97 7.19 -29.24
C LEU A 101 7.61 8.56 -29.54
N GLY A 102 8.76 8.87 -28.94
CA GLY A 102 9.40 10.18 -29.09
C GLY A 102 8.58 11.32 -28.50
N ILE A 103 7.90 11.10 -27.37
CA ILE A 103 7.10 12.09 -26.63
C ILE A 103 7.87 12.50 -25.37
N PRO A 104 8.65 13.61 -25.40
CA PRO A 104 9.52 14.02 -24.28
C PRO A 104 8.73 14.30 -22.99
N TYR A 105 7.46 14.71 -23.14
CA TYR A 105 6.58 14.97 -22.00
C TYR A 105 6.34 13.73 -21.13
N MET A 106 6.21 12.56 -21.74
CA MET A 106 5.97 11.29 -21.05
C MET A 106 7.25 10.72 -20.43
N GLU A 107 8.41 11.05 -21.00
CA GLU A 107 9.72 10.61 -20.52
C GLU A 107 10.05 11.23 -19.14
N HIS A 108 9.74 12.51 -18.98
CA HIS A 108 9.92 13.25 -17.72
C HIS A 108 8.59 13.53 -17.01
N LEU A 109 7.60 12.64 -17.16
CA LEU A 109 6.23 12.85 -16.67
C LEU A 109 6.16 13.38 -15.23
N ARG A 110 6.93 12.77 -14.32
CA ARG A 110 6.95 13.17 -12.91
C ARG A 110 7.41 14.62 -12.72
N ALA A 111 8.50 15.00 -13.37
CA ALA A 111 9.05 16.35 -13.29
C ALA A 111 8.14 17.38 -13.99
N ASN A 112 7.54 17.00 -15.12
CA ASN A 112 6.64 17.85 -15.88
C ASN A 112 5.34 18.15 -15.10
N TRP A 113 4.75 17.15 -14.44
CA TRP A 113 3.56 17.37 -13.61
C TRP A 113 3.82 18.23 -12.38
N GLU A 114 4.99 18.10 -11.77
CA GLU A 114 5.41 18.95 -10.66
C GLU A 114 5.62 20.40 -11.14
N ALA A 115 6.24 20.61 -12.30
CA ALA A 115 6.47 21.95 -12.86
C ALA A 115 5.19 22.64 -13.37
N ASP A 116 4.30 21.91 -14.05
CA ASP A 116 3.13 22.49 -14.74
C ASP A 116 1.93 22.67 -13.80
N TYR A 117 1.75 21.76 -12.84
CA TYR A 117 0.54 21.68 -12.03
C TYR A 117 0.80 21.74 -10.52
N ASP A 118 2.07 21.78 -10.08
CA ASP A 118 2.46 21.68 -8.67
C ASP A 118 1.91 20.40 -7.99
N ILE A 119 1.70 19.34 -8.79
CA ILE A 119 1.16 18.06 -8.32
C ILE A 119 2.32 17.10 -8.07
N VAL A 120 2.69 16.96 -6.81
CA VAL A 120 3.64 15.91 -6.37
C VAL A 120 2.85 14.63 -6.09
N ILE A 121 2.61 13.81 -7.12
CA ILE A 121 2.08 12.46 -6.90
C ILE A 121 3.22 11.57 -6.41
N ILE A 122 3.26 11.30 -5.11
CA ILE A 122 4.20 10.35 -4.53
C ILE A 122 3.63 8.94 -4.73
N LEU A 123 3.71 8.41 -5.95
CA LEU A 123 3.67 6.96 -6.13
C LEU A 123 5.02 6.41 -5.62
N PRO A 124 5.00 5.33 -4.81
CA PRO A 124 6.22 4.72 -4.28
C PRO A 124 7.18 4.22 -5.37
#